data_AF-A0A015K354-F1
#
_entry.id   AF-A0A015K354-F1
#
_cell.length_a   1.000
_cell.length_b   1.000
_cell.length_c   1.000
_cell.angle_alpha   90.00
_cell.angle_beta   90.00
_cell.angle_gamma   90.00
#
_symmetry.space_group_name_H-M   'P 1'
#
loop_
_entity.id
_entity.type
_entity.pdbx_description
1 polymer ?
#
loop_
_entity_poly.entity_id
_entity_poly.type
_entity_poly.pdbx_seq_one_letter_code
_entity_poly.pdbx_strand_id
1 'polypeptide(L)'
;MKESYENKISFPKINSVGMEIVLEYTYTGSIKEESLSKDNIIEAFYAAEYLQLLGLQDFIMKVFKNILEKNQTENYSPELLSKFASKMPLTENNILLNLSVEAVATIPLNTVEFGRLSIAGLQYLLVCTYEKERPFATPEYEVFRYSAILAAKQVSNDAYKTLIERSILEKIEQIENSVQLENKNKFITGQQKVAKELEPLVEFIDFKRIHGQALVDIIEPLEIVPAKIIVNVYRHNTISNNSNRTYFRGIPITNCTNYVWDESACGSKLIIEDNGKTVHAQMVLVHTKVLELK
;
A
#
# COMPACT_ATOMS: atom_id res chain seq x y z
N MET A 1 -46.71 6.57 0.75
CA MET A 1 -45.59 7.48 0.41
C MET A 1 -46.03 8.31 -0.79
N LYS A 2 -45.53 9.54 -0.98
CA LYS A 2 -45.98 10.40 -2.10
C LYS A 2 -45.69 9.72 -3.45
N GLU A 3 -44.60 8.98 -3.48
CA GLU A 3 -44.07 8.21 -4.59
C GLU A 3 -44.97 7.04 -5.03
N SER A 4 -45.89 6.58 -4.18
CA SER A 4 -46.77 5.42 -4.46
C SER A 4 -47.76 5.65 -5.60
N TYR A 5 -47.96 6.91 -6.01
CA TYR A 5 -48.85 7.31 -7.11
C TYR A 5 -48.08 7.90 -8.31
N GLU A 6 -46.75 7.88 -8.26
CA GLU A 6 -45.90 8.39 -9.33
C GLU A 6 -45.46 7.24 -10.25
N ASN A 7 -45.54 7.45 -11.57
CA ASN A 7 -45.07 6.47 -12.56
C ASN A 7 -43.54 6.56 -12.81
N LYS A 8 -42.84 7.43 -12.06
CA LYS A 8 -41.41 7.69 -12.20
C LYS A 8 -40.78 7.83 -10.83
N ILE A 9 -39.70 7.10 -10.62
CA ILE A 9 -38.87 7.19 -9.41
C ILE A 9 -37.46 7.61 -9.84
N SER A 10 -36.77 8.38 -9.00
CA SER A 10 -35.40 8.82 -9.24
C SER A 10 -34.46 8.29 -8.18
N PHE A 11 -33.32 7.76 -8.62
CA PHE A 11 -32.26 7.24 -7.75
C PHE A 11 -30.98 8.07 -7.94
N PRO A 12 -30.81 9.18 -7.21
CA PRO A 12 -29.70 10.11 -7.45
C PRO A 12 -28.32 9.55 -7.08
N LYS A 13 -28.27 8.46 -6.29
CA LYS A 13 -27.02 7.85 -5.82
C LYS A 13 -26.59 6.59 -6.61
N ILE A 14 -27.44 6.12 -7.53
CA ILE A 14 -27.16 4.90 -8.32
C ILE A 14 -26.92 5.32 -9.77
N ASN A 15 -25.82 4.87 -10.35
CA ASN A 15 -25.53 5.09 -11.77
C ASN A 15 -26.13 3.98 -12.65
N SER A 16 -26.09 4.15 -13.97
CA SER A 16 -26.67 3.20 -14.92
C SER A 16 -26.11 1.79 -14.77
N VAL A 17 -24.79 1.67 -14.57
CA VAL A 17 -24.09 0.39 -14.44
C VAL A 17 -24.54 -0.36 -13.18
N GLY A 18 -24.61 0.32 -12.03
CA GLY A 18 -25.11 -0.30 -10.79
C GLY A 18 -26.60 -0.65 -10.89
N MET A 19 -27.40 0.19 -11.55
CA MET A 19 -28.83 -0.07 -11.77
C MET A 19 -29.07 -1.27 -12.68
N GLU A 20 -28.26 -1.46 -13.72
CA GLU A 20 -28.35 -2.62 -14.62
C GLU A 20 -28.19 -3.94 -13.85
N ILE A 21 -27.17 -4.04 -12.99
CA ILE A 21 -26.94 -5.22 -12.14
C ILE A 21 -28.08 -5.46 -11.15
N VAL A 22 -28.60 -4.38 -10.53
CA VAL A 22 -29.75 -4.45 -9.63
C VAL A 22 -31.00 -4.97 -10.36
N LEU A 23 -31.27 -4.46 -11.56
CA LEU A 23 -32.42 -4.88 -12.36
C LEU A 23 -32.29 -6.34 -12.77
N GLU A 24 -31.11 -6.77 -13.23
CA GLU A 24 -30.87 -8.18 -13.52
C GLU A 24 -31.17 -9.05 -12.28
N TYR A 25 -30.55 -8.74 -11.14
CA TYR A 25 -30.73 -9.49 -9.89
C TYR A 25 -32.19 -9.55 -9.43
N THR A 26 -32.91 -8.42 -9.48
CA THR A 26 -34.30 -8.36 -9.00
C THR A 26 -35.27 -9.11 -9.91
N TYR A 27 -34.99 -9.19 -11.22
CA TYR A 27 -35.83 -9.92 -12.17
C TYR A 27 -35.54 -11.43 -12.20
N THR A 28 -34.29 -11.83 -12.05
CA THR A 28 -33.87 -13.25 -12.21
C THR A 28 -33.62 -13.96 -10.89
N GLY A 29 -33.43 -13.22 -9.79
CA GLY A 29 -32.98 -13.72 -8.50
C GLY A 29 -31.48 -14.03 -8.42
N SER A 30 -30.70 -13.82 -9.50
CA SER A 30 -29.27 -14.14 -9.54
C SER A 30 -28.54 -13.40 -10.67
N ILE A 31 -27.26 -13.08 -10.47
CA ILE A 31 -26.40 -12.57 -11.53
C ILE A 31 -25.24 -13.53 -11.78
N LYS A 32 -24.68 -13.51 -12.98
CA LYS A 32 -23.51 -14.31 -13.34
C LYS A 32 -22.24 -13.71 -12.72
N GLU A 33 -21.26 -14.52 -12.32
CA GLU A 33 -19.99 -13.97 -11.81
C GLU A 33 -19.27 -13.14 -12.88
N GLU A 34 -19.40 -13.53 -14.16
CA GLU A 34 -18.77 -12.83 -15.28
C GLU A 34 -19.38 -11.47 -15.59
N SER A 35 -20.57 -11.15 -15.05
CA SER A 35 -21.15 -9.80 -15.20
C SER A 35 -20.49 -8.79 -14.27
N LEU A 36 -19.72 -9.25 -13.27
CA LEU A 36 -18.97 -8.40 -12.36
C LEU A 36 -17.49 -8.36 -12.74
N SER A 37 -16.96 -7.15 -12.89
CA SER A 37 -15.57 -6.87 -13.21
C SER A 37 -15.02 -5.72 -12.35
N LYS A 38 -13.72 -5.46 -12.45
CA LYS A 38 -13.08 -4.30 -11.79
C LYS A 38 -13.75 -2.96 -12.13
N ASP A 39 -14.41 -2.89 -13.29
CA ASP A 39 -14.99 -1.65 -13.82
C ASP A 39 -16.40 -1.37 -13.32
N ASN A 40 -17.13 -2.37 -12.81
CA ASN A 40 -18.51 -2.20 -12.36
C ASN A 40 -18.79 -2.69 -10.93
N ILE A 41 -17.91 -3.48 -10.32
CA ILE A 41 -18.17 -4.15 -9.04
C ILE A 41 -18.43 -3.16 -7.91
N ILE A 42 -17.78 -1.99 -7.95
CA ILE A 42 -17.93 -0.92 -6.97
C ILE A 42 -19.33 -0.28 -7.10
N GLU A 43 -19.72 0.04 -8.33
CA GLU A 43 -21.03 0.59 -8.67
C GLU A 43 -22.16 -0.36 -8.29
N ALA A 44 -22.00 -1.66 -8.61
CA ALA A 44 -22.93 -2.71 -8.26
C ALA A 44 -23.10 -2.83 -6.74
N PHE A 45 -21.99 -2.81 -5.99
CA PHE A 45 -22.04 -2.89 -4.53
C PHE A 45 -22.81 -1.71 -3.93
N TYR A 46 -22.51 -0.48 -4.35
CA TYR A 46 -23.21 0.70 -3.85
C TYR A 46 -24.69 0.70 -4.20
N ALA A 47 -25.06 0.21 -5.39
CA ALA A 47 -26.46 0.08 -5.77
C ALA A 47 -27.19 -0.95 -4.88
N ALA A 48 -26.55 -2.08 -4.61
CA ALA A 48 -27.07 -3.12 -3.73
C ALA A 48 -27.16 -2.66 -2.25
N GLU A 49 -26.19 -1.87 -1.79
CA GLU A 49 -26.20 -1.24 -0.47
C GLU A 49 -27.33 -0.21 -0.34
N TYR A 50 -27.44 0.70 -1.31
CA TYR A 50 -28.48 1.73 -1.32
C TYR A 50 -29.89 1.14 -1.28
N LEU A 51 -30.13 0.06 -2.02
CA LEU A 51 -31.42 -0.63 -2.09
C LEU A 51 -31.58 -1.73 -1.03
N GLN A 52 -30.58 -1.92 -0.16
CA GLN A 52 -30.58 -2.90 0.93
C GLN A 52 -30.78 -4.35 0.44
N LEU A 53 -30.23 -4.68 -0.73
CA LEU A 53 -30.27 -6.02 -1.33
C LEU A 53 -29.14 -6.89 -0.77
N LEU A 54 -29.32 -7.39 0.47
CA LEU A 54 -28.28 -8.13 1.20
C LEU A 54 -27.74 -9.34 0.43
N GLY A 55 -28.61 -10.14 -0.20
CA GLY A 55 -28.18 -11.30 -0.98
C GLY A 55 -27.30 -10.92 -2.19
N LEU A 56 -27.54 -9.76 -2.80
CA LEU A 56 -26.70 -9.25 -3.88
C LEU A 56 -25.38 -8.70 -3.33
N GLN A 57 -25.38 -8.03 -2.17
CA GLN A 57 -24.16 -7.56 -1.51
C GLN A 57 -23.23 -8.73 -1.17
N ASP A 58 -23.78 -9.82 -0.59
CA ASP A 58 -23.01 -11.02 -0.24
C ASP A 58 -22.41 -11.68 -1.49
N PHE A 59 -23.19 -11.78 -2.57
CA PHE A 59 -22.71 -12.30 -3.84
C PHE A 59 -21.57 -11.45 -4.41
N ILE A 60 -21.73 -10.13 -4.46
CA ILE A 60 -20.72 -9.19 -4.94
C ILE A 60 -19.45 -9.30 -4.09
N MET A 61 -19.58 -9.39 -2.76
CA MET A 61 -18.46 -9.54 -1.84
C MET A 61 -17.66 -10.81 -2.09
N LYS A 62 -18.35 -11.92 -2.37
CA LYS A 62 -17.71 -13.19 -2.73
C LYS A 62 -16.91 -13.07 -4.03
N VAL A 63 -17.52 -12.49 -5.07
CA VAL A 63 -16.84 -12.28 -6.36
C VAL A 63 -15.65 -11.34 -6.21
N PHE A 64 -15.79 -10.28 -5.42
CA PHE A 64 -14.70 -9.34 -5.14
C PHE A 64 -13.49 -10.02 -4.49
N LYS A 65 -13.71 -10.86 -3.48
CA LYS A 65 -12.64 -11.66 -2.87
C LYS A 65 -11.96 -12.58 -3.87
N ASN A 66 -12.75 -13.27 -4.71
CA ASN A 66 -12.19 -14.12 -5.77
C ASN A 66 -11.32 -13.32 -6.76
N ILE A 67 -11.70 -12.08 -7.10
CA ILE A 67 -10.90 -11.19 -7.94
C ILE A 67 -9.58 -10.83 -7.24
N LEU A 68 -9.61 -10.56 -5.93
CA LEU A 68 -8.40 -10.26 -5.15
C LEU A 68 -7.50 -11.49 -4.91
N GLU A 69 -8.05 -12.71 -4.93
CA GLU A 69 -7.29 -13.95 -4.71
C GLU A 69 -6.66 -14.52 -6.00
N LYS A 70 -7.32 -14.40 -7.15
CA LYS A 70 -6.86 -14.96 -8.45
C LYS A 70 -5.65 -14.24 -9.08
N ASN A 71 -4.92 -13.45 -8.30
CA ASN A 71 -3.93 -12.45 -8.70
C ASN A 71 -2.57 -12.98 -9.21
N GLN A 72 -2.54 -14.08 -9.99
CA GLN A 72 -1.29 -14.65 -10.50
C GLN A 72 -0.70 -13.92 -11.74
N THR A 73 -1.45 -13.04 -12.42
CA THR A 73 -0.95 -12.33 -13.63
C THR A 73 -1.27 -10.82 -13.70
N GLU A 74 -2.43 -10.35 -13.23
CA GLU A 74 -2.79 -8.91 -13.23
C GLU A 74 -3.55 -8.51 -11.95
N ASN A 75 -2.83 -8.10 -10.90
CA ASN A 75 -3.43 -7.71 -9.63
C ASN A 75 -4.04 -6.30 -9.68
N TYR A 76 -5.36 -6.17 -9.84
CA TYR A 76 -6.05 -4.87 -9.95
C TYR A 76 -6.39 -4.17 -8.62
N SER A 77 -5.88 -4.67 -7.49
CA SER A 77 -6.18 -4.07 -6.19
C SER A 77 -5.75 -2.59 -6.07
N PRO A 78 -4.63 -2.12 -6.69
CA PRO A 78 -4.30 -0.69 -6.65
C PRO A 78 -5.34 0.20 -7.35
N GLU A 79 -5.84 -0.23 -8.51
CA GLU A 79 -6.86 0.49 -9.27
C GLU A 79 -8.21 0.50 -8.54
N LEU A 80 -8.59 -0.65 -7.97
CA LEU A 80 -9.81 -0.78 -7.17
C LEU A 80 -9.76 0.14 -5.96
N LEU A 81 -8.66 0.14 -5.20
CA LEU A 81 -8.49 1.04 -4.05
C LEU A 81 -8.56 2.51 -4.47
N SER A 82 -7.93 2.86 -5.59
CA SER A 82 -7.99 4.23 -6.15
C SER A 82 -9.41 4.66 -6.50
N LYS A 83 -10.20 3.73 -7.05
CA LYS A 83 -11.59 3.99 -7.45
C LYS A 83 -12.55 4.03 -6.26
N PHE A 84 -12.29 3.29 -5.18
CA PHE A 84 -13.03 3.45 -3.93
C PHE A 84 -12.72 4.78 -3.26
N ALA A 85 -11.43 5.10 -3.11
CA ALA A 85 -10.98 6.31 -2.43
C ALA A 85 -11.44 7.60 -3.13
N SER A 86 -11.74 7.57 -4.43
CA SER A 86 -12.29 8.73 -5.15
C SER A 86 -13.79 8.96 -4.90
N LYS A 87 -14.51 7.96 -4.38
CA LYS A 87 -15.96 8.02 -4.14
C LYS A 87 -16.33 8.18 -2.67
N MET A 88 -15.43 7.83 -1.76
CA MET A 88 -15.69 7.84 -0.32
C MET A 88 -14.89 8.91 0.41
N PRO A 89 -15.47 9.57 1.44
CA PRO A 89 -14.70 10.30 2.42
C PRO A 89 -13.70 9.38 3.12
N LEU A 90 -12.52 9.90 3.50
CA LEU A 90 -11.49 9.16 4.24
C LEU A 90 -11.98 8.58 5.58
N THR A 91 -13.13 9.05 6.09
CA THR A 91 -13.72 8.66 7.37
C THR A 91 -14.73 7.51 7.27
N GLU A 92 -15.15 7.11 6.07
CA GLU A 92 -16.11 6.02 5.91
C GLU A 92 -15.40 4.66 5.89
N ASN A 93 -15.76 3.80 6.85
CA ASN A 93 -15.33 2.41 6.89
C ASN A 93 -16.27 1.57 6.04
N ASN A 94 -15.79 1.07 4.91
CA ASN A 94 -16.50 0.11 4.06
C ASN A 94 -15.73 -1.21 4.02
N ILE A 95 -16.46 -2.34 4.05
CA ILE A 95 -15.87 -3.69 4.07
C ILE A 95 -15.02 -3.95 2.81
N LEU A 96 -15.51 -3.58 1.62
CA LEU A 96 -14.76 -3.73 0.36
C LEU A 96 -13.50 -2.87 0.36
N LEU A 97 -13.60 -1.67 0.93
CA LEU A 97 -12.49 -0.75 1.02
C LEU A 97 -11.40 -1.28 1.97
N ASN A 98 -11.77 -1.86 3.11
CA ASN A 98 -10.83 -2.54 4.00
C ASN A 98 -10.16 -3.75 3.32
N LEU A 99 -10.92 -4.59 2.61
CA LEU A 99 -10.35 -5.70 1.83
C LEU A 99 -9.39 -5.21 0.75
N SER A 100 -9.70 -4.08 0.09
CA SER A 100 -8.82 -3.46 -0.90
C SER A 100 -7.52 -2.97 -0.25
N VAL A 101 -7.60 -2.34 0.92
CA VAL A 101 -6.43 -1.90 1.69
C VAL A 101 -5.56 -3.08 2.07
N GLU A 102 -6.15 -4.16 2.59
CA GLU A 102 -5.42 -5.37 2.96
C GLU A 102 -4.69 -5.96 1.75
N ALA A 103 -5.39 -6.11 0.61
CA ALA A 103 -4.79 -6.61 -0.61
C ALA A 103 -3.62 -5.73 -1.10
N VAL A 104 -3.79 -4.40 -1.17
CA VAL A 104 -2.73 -3.49 -1.63
C VAL A 104 -1.56 -3.45 -0.64
N ALA A 105 -1.82 -3.51 0.66
CA ALA A 105 -0.78 -3.54 1.69
C ALA A 105 0.13 -4.77 1.57
N THR A 106 -0.34 -5.85 0.93
CA THR A 106 0.48 -7.03 0.66
C THR A 106 1.41 -6.91 -0.55
N ILE A 107 1.24 -5.87 -1.36
CA ILE A 107 2.05 -5.64 -2.56
C ILE A 107 3.15 -4.62 -2.20
N PRO A 108 4.43 -4.91 -2.48
CA PRO A 108 5.47 -3.90 -2.38
C PRO A 108 5.18 -2.73 -3.35
N LEU A 109 5.02 -1.51 -2.83
CA LEU A 109 4.65 -0.34 -3.65
C LEU A 109 5.66 -0.06 -4.76
N ASN A 110 6.93 -0.42 -4.57
CA ASN A 110 7.97 -0.31 -5.58
C ASN A 110 7.77 -1.23 -6.81
N THR A 111 6.86 -2.21 -6.73
CA THR A 111 6.43 -3.04 -7.88
C THR A 111 5.14 -2.56 -8.53
N VAL A 112 4.43 -1.63 -7.90
CA VAL A 112 3.20 -1.04 -8.46
C VAL A 112 3.62 0.02 -9.47
N GLU A 113 3.12 -0.10 -10.71
CA GLU A 113 3.37 0.91 -11.73
C GLU A 113 2.71 2.26 -11.35
N PHE A 114 3.46 3.34 -11.50
CA PHE A 114 2.98 4.69 -11.21
C PHE A 114 1.76 5.04 -12.07
N GLY A 115 0.65 5.36 -11.42
CA GLY A 115 -0.63 5.65 -12.08
C GLY A 115 -1.71 4.58 -11.85
N ARG A 116 -1.32 3.36 -11.43
CA ARG A 116 -2.27 2.33 -11.01
C ARG A 116 -2.88 2.63 -9.64
N LEU A 117 -2.09 3.20 -8.73
CA LEU A 117 -2.55 3.73 -7.45
C LEU A 117 -2.57 5.26 -7.51
N SER A 118 -3.73 5.87 -7.29
CA SER A 118 -3.90 7.34 -7.24
C SER A 118 -3.41 7.91 -5.91
N ILE A 119 -3.22 9.24 -5.84
CA ILE A 119 -2.85 9.93 -4.59
C ILE A 119 -3.91 9.69 -3.51
N ALA A 120 -5.20 9.75 -3.85
CA ALA A 120 -6.29 9.46 -2.92
C ALA A 120 -6.27 8.00 -2.44
N GLY A 121 -6.04 7.04 -3.35
CA GLY A 121 -5.91 5.63 -3.00
C GLY A 121 -4.72 5.35 -2.08
N LEU A 122 -3.57 5.97 -2.37
CA LEU A 122 -2.38 5.88 -1.53
C LEU A 122 -2.62 6.54 -0.17
N GLN A 123 -3.21 7.74 -0.12
CA GLN A 123 -3.54 8.40 1.14
C GLN A 123 -4.42 7.49 2.02
N TYR A 124 -5.45 6.88 1.44
CA TYR A 124 -6.32 5.96 2.17
C TYR A 124 -5.57 4.73 2.68
N LEU A 125 -4.69 4.12 1.85
CA LEU A 125 -3.80 3.04 2.27
C LEU A 125 -2.96 3.45 3.48
N LEU A 126 -2.33 4.63 3.44
CA LEU A 126 -1.46 5.10 4.51
C LEU A 126 -2.24 5.40 5.79
N VAL A 127 -3.41 6.06 5.72
CA VAL A 127 -4.30 6.30 6.88
C VAL A 127 -4.73 4.97 7.53
N CYS A 128 -5.02 3.96 6.73
CA CYS A 128 -5.46 2.66 7.24
C CYS A 128 -4.33 1.79 7.79
N THR A 129 -3.06 2.14 7.57
CA THR A 129 -1.89 1.34 7.97
C THR A 129 -0.93 2.07 8.91
N TYR A 130 -1.00 3.40 9.00
CA TYR A 130 -0.15 4.21 9.85
C TYR A 130 -0.37 3.89 11.33
N GLU A 131 0.74 3.60 12.04
CA GLU A 131 0.78 3.21 13.47
C GLU A 131 -0.14 2.03 13.84
N LYS A 132 -0.55 1.22 12.86
CA LYS A 132 -1.40 0.04 13.06
C LYS A 132 -0.59 -1.22 12.86
N GLU A 133 -0.81 -2.19 13.73
CA GLU A 133 -0.19 -3.52 13.64
C GLU A 133 -0.88 -4.35 12.53
N ARG A 134 -0.65 -3.95 11.29
CA ARG A 134 -1.18 -4.61 10.08
C ARG A 134 -0.02 -5.07 9.18
N PRO A 135 -0.19 -6.16 8.42
CA PRO A 135 0.76 -6.54 7.39
C PRO A 135 1.00 -5.39 6.41
N PHE A 136 2.26 -5.10 6.12
CA PHE A 136 2.62 -4.07 5.15
C PHE A 136 3.95 -4.42 4.48
N ALA A 137 3.90 -4.69 3.17
CA ALA A 137 5.02 -5.24 2.42
C ALA A 137 6.11 -4.21 2.07
N THR A 138 5.85 -2.92 2.27
CA THR A 138 6.73 -1.84 1.78
C THR A 138 7.51 -1.20 2.94
N PRO A 139 8.86 -1.15 2.89
CA PRO A 139 9.65 -0.36 3.82
C PRO A 139 9.31 1.12 3.74
N GLU A 140 9.50 1.84 4.83
CA GLU A 140 9.09 3.23 4.97
C GLU A 140 9.74 4.17 3.95
N TYR A 141 11.00 3.90 3.60
CA TYR A 141 11.70 4.62 2.55
C TYR A 141 11.01 4.47 1.17
N GLU A 142 10.60 3.25 0.81
CA GLU A 142 9.92 3.00 -0.47
C GLU A 142 8.49 3.57 -0.46
N VAL A 143 7.85 3.72 0.71
CA VAL A 143 6.60 4.49 0.84
C VAL A 143 6.82 5.95 0.48
N PHE A 144 7.85 6.59 1.05
CA PHE A 144 8.21 7.97 0.70
C PHE A 144 8.54 8.11 -0.78
N ARG A 145 9.42 7.23 -1.30
CA ARG A 145 9.84 7.25 -2.71
C ARG A 145 8.64 7.12 -3.65
N TYR A 146 7.75 6.17 -3.39
CA TYR A 146 6.55 5.99 -4.21
C TYR A 146 5.66 7.24 -4.17
N SER A 147 5.43 7.80 -2.98
CA SER A 147 4.62 9.01 -2.76
C SER A 147 5.19 10.22 -3.51
N ALA A 148 6.50 10.45 -3.41
CA ALA A 148 7.17 11.58 -4.05
C ALA A 148 7.11 11.49 -5.58
N ILE A 149 7.37 10.31 -6.15
CA ILE A 149 7.31 10.09 -7.60
C ILE A 149 5.87 10.24 -8.11
N LEU A 150 4.89 9.74 -7.37
CA LEU A 150 3.47 9.88 -7.72
C LEU A 150 3.04 11.36 -7.72
N ALA A 151 3.42 12.12 -6.69
CA ALA A 151 3.17 13.57 -6.62
C ALA A 151 3.84 14.32 -7.77
N ALA A 152 5.08 13.97 -8.14
CA ALA A 152 5.75 14.59 -9.27
C ALA A 152 5.10 14.26 -10.61
N LYS A 153 4.61 13.03 -10.80
CA LYS A 153 3.84 12.62 -11.99
C LYS A 153 2.58 13.46 -12.16
N GLN A 154 1.91 13.80 -11.06
CA GLN A 154 0.74 14.67 -11.06
C GLN A 154 1.07 16.10 -11.51
N VAL A 155 2.29 16.58 -11.23
CA VAL A 155 2.74 17.93 -11.59
C VAL A 155 3.21 18.01 -13.05
N SER A 156 4.14 17.15 -13.47
CA SER A 156 4.64 17.10 -14.86
C SER A 156 5.49 15.86 -15.15
N ASN A 157 5.61 15.52 -16.44
CA ASN A 157 6.50 14.45 -16.90
C ASN A 157 7.99 14.74 -16.60
N ASP A 158 8.40 16.01 -16.60
CA ASP A 158 9.79 16.39 -16.31
C ASP A 158 10.12 16.26 -14.82
N ALA A 159 9.18 16.63 -13.94
CA ALA A 159 9.32 16.42 -12.50
C ALA A 159 9.40 14.92 -12.18
N TYR A 160 8.54 14.12 -12.81
CA TYR A 160 8.55 12.66 -12.71
C TYR A 160 9.89 12.04 -13.11
N LYS A 161 10.41 12.39 -14.30
CA LYS A 161 11.72 11.92 -14.77
C LYS A 161 12.86 12.30 -13.82
N THR A 162 12.87 13.57 -13.38
CA THR A 162 13.91 14.08 -12.47
C THR A 162 13.93 13.34 -11.13
N LEU A 163 12.76 13.06 -10.53
CA LEU A 163 12.70 12.30 -9.29
C LEU A 163 13.06 10.82 -9.45
N ILE A 164 12.66 10.19 -10.55
CA ILE A 164 13.07 8.82 -10.84
C ILE A 164 14.58 8.72 -10.99
N GLU A 165 15.21 9.61 -11.78
CA GLU A 165 16.66 9.65 -11.96
C GLU A 165 17.38 9.81 -10.61
N ARG A 166 16.95 10.76 -9.77
CA ARG A 166 17.53 10.97 -8.43
C ARG A 166 17.34 9.77 -7.50
N SER A 167 16.17 9.13 -7.53
CA SER A 167 15.86 7.99 -6.66
C SER A 167 16.56 6.69 -7.12
N ILE A 168 16.86 6.57 -8.42
CA ILE A 168 17.65 5.45 -8.96
C ILE A 168 19.12 5.61 -8.56
N LEU A 169 19.63 6.84 -8.53
CA LEU A 169 21.04 7.12 -8.22
C LEU A 169 21.46 6.61 -6.82
N GLU A 170 20.54 6.59 -5.84
CA GLU A 170 20.80 5.98 -4.53
C GLU A 170 21.05 4.47 -4.60
N LYS A 171 20.25 3.73 -5.40
CA LYS A 171 20.44 2.27 -5.52
C LYS A 171 21.80 1.94 -6.13
N ILE A 172 22.32 2.84 -6.96
CA ILE A 172 23.64 2.72 -7.59
C ILE A 172 24.75 3.16 -6.62
N GLU A 173 24.60 4.28 -5.90
CA GLU A 173 25.59 4.74 -4.90
C GLU A 173 25.76 3.74 -3.74
N GLN A 174 24.74 2.95 -3.39
CA GLN A 174 24.88 1.84 -2.42
C GLN A 174 25.69 0.64 -2.96
N ILE A 175 25.84 0.50 -4.28
CA ILE A 175 26.53 -0.61 -4.96
C ILE A 175 27.94 -0.19 -5.42
N GLU A 176 28.12 1.05 -5.86
CA GLU A 176 29.38 1.59 -6.35
C GLU A 176 29.75 2.86 -5.59
N ASN A 177 30.73 2.73 -4.68
CA ASN A 177 31.39 3.90 -4.11
C ASN A 177 32.11 4.67 -5.22
N SER A 178 31.71 5.94 -5.34
CA SER A 178 32.34 7.03 -6.08
C SER A 178 31.99 7.18 -7.57
N VAL A 179 31.84 8.47 -7.94
CA VAL A 179 31.67 9.05 -9.28
C VAL A 179 30.23 9.22 -9.76
N GLN A 180 29.51 10.23 -9.22
CA GLN A 180 28.59 11.10 -9.99
C GLN A 180 27.99 12.24 -9.13
N LEU A 181 28.83 13.22 -8.74
CA LEU A 181 28.40 14.40 -7.98
C LEU A 181 27.65 15.44 -8.85
N GLU A 182 27.80 15.41 -10.19
CA GLU A 182 27.26 16.44 -11.09
C GLU A 182 25.73 16.42 -11.24
N ASN A 183 25.07 15.28 -10.98
CA ASN A 183 23.61 15.15 -11.12
C ASN A 183 22.82 15.49 -9.85
N LYS A 184 23.46 15.67 -8.69
CA LYS A 184 22.79 16.03 -7.41
C LYS A 184 22.15 17.44 -7.45
N ASN A 185 22.56 18.30 -8.38
CA ASN A 185 22.11 19.69 -8.47
C ASN A 185 21.01 19.96 -9.51
N LYS A 186 20.44 18.93 -10.17
CA LYS A 186 19.39 19.13 -11.18
C LYS A 186 18.08 19.55 -10.52
N PHE A 187 17.71 20.83 -10.62
CA PHE A 187 16.48 21.38 -10.02
C PHE A 187 15.25 20.56 -10.40
N ILE A 188 14.39 20.28 -9.41
CA ILE A 188 13.09 19.65 -9.67
C ILE A 188 12.17 20.73 -10.24
N THR A 189 11.82 20.62 -11.52
CA THR A 189 10.83 21.50 -12.14
C THR A 189 9.52 21.46 -11.35
N GLY A 190 9.09 22.60 -10.83
CA GLY A 190 7.86 22.67 -10.04
C GLY A 190 7.97 22.05 -8.63
N GLN A 191 9.17 21.98 -8.03
CA GLN A 191 9.41 21.49 -6.67
C GLN A 191 8.35 21.89 -5.63
N GLN A 192 7.97 23.19 -5.58
CA GLN A 192 6.92 23.66 -4.66
C GLN A 192 5.53 23.06 -4.95
N LYS A 193 5.21 22.79 -6.22
CA LYS A 193 3.97 22.11 -6.60
C LYS A 193 4.04 20.64 -6.19
N VAL A 194 5.19 19.99 -6.36
CA VAL A 194 5.39 18.60 -5.92
C VAL A 194 5.22 18.51 -4.40
N ALA A 195 5.80 19.44 -3.64
CA ALA A 195 5.64 19.50 -2.19
C ALA A 195 4.17 19.63 -1.76
N LYS A 196 3.39 20.47 -2.46
CA LYS A 196 1.94 20.63 -2.21
C LYS A 196 1.14 19.36 -2.51
N GLU A 197 1.42 18.69 -3.63
CA GLU A 197 0.76 17.42 -3.98
C GLU A 197 1.16 16.28 -3.01
N LEU A 198 2.37 16.33 -2.45
CA LEU A 198 2.88 15.34 -1.50
C LEU A 198 2.35 15.58 -0.07
N GLU A 199 2.07 16.82 0.31
CA GLU A 199 1.60 17.25 1.64
C GLU A 199 0.55 16.32 2.28
N PRO A 200 -0.56 15.92 1.62
CA PRO A 200 -1.57 15.03 2.21
C PRO A 200 -1.06 13.62 2.57
N LEU A 201 0.11 13.22 2.07
CA LEU A 201 0.73 11.92 2.32
C LEU A 201 1.82 11.99 3.38
N VAL A 202 2.53 13.13 3.49
CA VAL A 202 3.70 13.32 4.37
C VAL A 202 3.38 13.02 5.83
N GLU A 203 2.20 13.41 6.30
CA GLU A 203 1.76 13.19 7.69
C GLU A 203 1.70 11.70 8.05
N PHE A 204 1.46 10.83 7.06
CA PHE A 204 1.35 9.39 7.24
C PHE A 204 2.63 8.64 6.88
N ILE A 205 3.78 9.33 6.80
CA ILE A 205 5.10 8.74 6.60
C ILE A 205 5.93 8.91 7.87
N ASP A 206 6.34 7.80 8.47
CA ASP A 206 7.19 7.75 9.65
C ASP A 206 8.67 7.85 9.26
N PHE A 207 9.13 9.07 8.93
CA PHE A 207 10.52 9.33 8.57
C PHE A 207 11.55 8.85 9.61
N LYS A 208 11.13 8.58 10.86
CA LYS A 208 12.02 8.00 11.88
C LYS A 208 12.44 6.56 11.54
N ARG A 209 11.66 5.84 10.72
CA ARG A 209 11.97 4.49 10.24
C ARG A 209 12.80 4.48 8.95
N ILE A 210 13.16 5.64 8.42
CA ILE A 210 14.03 5.76 7.26
C ILE A 210 15.49 5.83 7.72
N HIS A 211 16.39 5.17 6.99
CA HIS A 211 17.82 5.18 7.31
C HIS A 211 18.39 6.61 7.27
N GLY A 212 19.26 6.94 8.23
CA GLY A 212 19.85 8.27 8.37
C GLY A 212 20.54 8.76 7.10
N GLN A 213 21.25 7.86 6.40
CA GLN A 213 21.93 8.19 5.15
C GLN A 213 20.95 8.63 4.05
N ALA A 214 19.84 7.92 3.88
CA ALA A 214 18.82 8.27 2.89
C ALA A 214 18.15 9.62 3.21
N LEU A 215 18.01 9.96 4.50
CA LEU A 215 17.51 11.28 4.91
C LEU A 215 18.44 12.41 4.44
N VAL A 216 19.74 12.28 4.72
CA VAL A 216 20.76 13.31 4.42
C VAL A 216 21.06 13.42 2.93
N ASP A 217 21.21 12.29 2.24
CA ASP A 217 21.68 12.30 0.85
C ASP A 217 20.57 12.58 -0.16
N ILE A 218 19.31 12.34 0.22
CA ILE A 218 18.18 12.31 -0.71
C ILE A 218 17.02 13.13 -0.19
N ILE A 219 16.41 12.73 0.92
CA ILE A 219 15.12 13.31 1.33
C ILE A 219 15.25 14.81 1.63
N GLU A 220 16.27 15.20 2.40
CA GLU A 220 16.53 16.60 2.74
C GLU A 220 16.88 17.44 1.49
N PRO A 221 17.84 17.05 0.63
CA PRO A 221 18.16 17.79 -0.60
C PRO A 221 17.03 17.92 -1.64
N LEU A 222 15.96 17.12 -1.55
CA LEU A 222 14.80 17.27 -2.43
C LEU A 222 13.96 18.51 -2.06
N GLU A 223 14.02 18.97 -0.80
CA GLU A 223 13.23 20.07 -0.22
C GLU A 223 11.71 20.01 -0.52
N ILE A 224 11.19 18.80 -0.78
CA ILE A 224 9.75 18.53 -0.97
C ILE A 224 9.07 18.13 0.34
N VAL A 225 9.86 17.87 1.39
CA VAL A 225 9.39 17.57 2.76
C VAL A 225 9.63 18.81 3.64
N PRO A 226 8.66 19.21 4.48
CA PRO A 226 8.87 20.33 5.40
C PRO A 226 10.10 20.13 6.29
N ALA A 227 11.00 21.13 6.31
CA ALA A 227 12.24 21.08 7.09
C ALA A 227 12.03 20.79 8.58
N LYS A 228 10.88 21.21 9.14
CA LYS A 228 10.49 20.91 10.53
C LYS A 228 10.40 19.40 10.80
N ILE A 229 9.92 18.61 9.83
CA ILE A 229 9.83 17.15 9.95
C ILE A 229 11.24 16.55 9.98
N ILE A 230 12.11 16.94 9.06
CA ILE A 230 13.50 16.47 8.97
C ILE A 230 14.27 16.79 10.27
N VAL A 231 14.21 18.03 10.76
CA VAL A 231 14.88 18.44 12.00
C VAL A 231 14.36 17.65 13.21
N ASN A 232 13.06 17.35 13.28
CA ASN A 232 12.50 16.54 14.34
C ASN A 232 12.98 15.09 14.30
N VAL A 233 13.18 14.53 13.10
CA VAL A 233 13.75 13.19 12.92
C VAL A 233 15.20 13.15 13.36
N TYR A 234 16.03 14.14 12.98
CA TYR A 234 17.41 14.21 13.45
C TYR A 234 17.51 14.32 14.96
N ARG A 235 16.73 15.20 15.59
CA ARG A 235 16.65 15.31 17.05
C ARG A 235 16.26 13.97 17.70
N HIS A 236 15.27 13.29 17.13
CA HIS A 236 14.87 11.98 17.61
C HIS A 236 16.02 10.97 17.51
N ASN A 237 16.68 10.88 16.36
CA ASN A 237 17.76 9.93 16.12
C ASN A 237 18.97 10.18 17.03
N THR A 238 19.26 11.45 17.36
CA THR A 238 20.31 11.80 18.33
C THR A 238 19.95 11.40 19.77
N ILE A 239 18.67 11.46 20.15
CA ILE A 239 18.21 11.09 21.50
C ILE A 239 18.09 9.57 21.66
N SER A 240 17.63 8.85 20.62
CA SER A 240 17.41 7.41 20.68
C SER A 240 18.65 6.63 20.22
N ASN A 241 19.41 6.05 21.16
CA ASN A 241 20.54 5.14 20.89
C ASN A 241 20.15 3.77 20.28
N ASN A 242 18.99 3.64 19.63
CA ASN A 242 18.41 2.34 19.31
C ASN A 242 18.91 1.78 17.97
N SER A 243 19.70 0.72 18.04
CA SER A 243 20.10 -0.15 16.93
C SER A 243 18.97 -1.08 16.43
N ASN A 244 17.86 -1.23 17.18
CA ASN A 244 16.75 -2.15 16.87
C ASN A 244 15.54 -1.47 16.21
N ARG A 245 15.74 -0.60 15.22
CA ARG A 245 14.63 -0.04 14.43
C ARG A 245 14.30 -0.92 13.22
N THR A 246 13.05 -1.33 13.11
CA THR A 246 12.52 -1.90 11.86
C THR A 246 12.25 -0.78 10.86
N TYR A 247 12.61 -1.03 9.60
CA TYR A 247 12.34 -0.13 8.47
C TYR A 247 10.88 -0.19 7.99
N PHE A 248 10.04 -1.04 8.58
CA PHE A 248 8.64 -1.22 8.21
C PHE A 248 7.71 -0.56 9.24
N ARG A 249 6.59 0.02 8.78
CA ARG A 249 5.53 0.59 9.63
C ARG A 249 4.58 -0.45 10.25
N GLY A 250 4.48 -1.63 9.62
CA GLY A 250 3.59 -2.72 10.01
C GLY A 250 4.36 -4.01 10.22
N ILE A 251 3.62 -5.12 10.22
CA ILE A 251 4.22 -6.47 10.23
C ILE A 251 4.84 -6.69 8.85
N PRO A 252 6.18 -6.84 8.74
CA PRO A 252 6.81 -7.13 7.47
C PRO A 252 6.22 -8.40 6.90
N ILE A 253 5.83 -8.37 5.63
CA ILE A 253 5.42 -9.58 4.93
C ILE A 253 6.70 -10.29 4.50
N THR A 254 7.26 -11.03 5.43
CA THR A 254 8.30 -12.00 5.11
C THR A 254 7.63 -13.07 4.26
N ASN A 255 7.97 -13.15 2.97
CA ASN A 255 7.74 -14.34 2.16
C ASN A 255 8.60 -15.48 2.74
N CYS A 256 8.24 -15.99 3.94
CA CYS A 256 8.83 -17.17 4.55
C CYS A 256 8.58 -18.43 3.72
N THR A 257 7.87 -18.33 2.60
CA THR A 257 7.69 -19.43 1.64
C THR A 257 8.96 -19.78 0.87
N ASN A 258 9.93 -18.86 0.78
CA ASN A 258 11.18 -19.05 0.02
C ASN A 258 12.44 -19.09 0.90
N TYR A 259 12.32 -18.86 2.22
CA TYR A 259 13.43 -19.04 3.14
C TYR A 259 13.47 -20.50 3.58
N VAL A 260 14.62 -21.12 3.36
CA VAL A 260 14.94 -22.49 3.77
C VAL A 260 15.91 -22.34 4.94
N TRP A 261 15.65 -23.03 6.05
CA TRP A 261 16.58 -23.14 7.17
C TRP A 261 17.89 -23.74 6.66
N ASP A 262 19.00 -23.05 6.94
CA ASP A 262 20.33 -23.53 6.58
C ASP A 262 20.66 -24.78 7.42
N GLU A 263 20.57 -25.94 6.77
CA GLU A 263 20.89 -27.23 7.39
C GLU A 263 22.35 -27.29 7.89
N SER A 264 23.26 -26.52 7.27
CA SER A 264 24.67 -26.48 7.66
C SER A 264 24.93 -25.64 8.91
N ALA A 265 24.02 -24.72 9.24
CA ALA A 265 24.05 -23.91 10.46
C ALA A 265 23.09 -24.45 11.55
N CYS A 266 22.49 -25.62 11.35
CA CYS A 266 21.54 -26.22 12.29
C CYS A 266 22.25 -26.85 13.48
N GLY A 267 21.91 -26.40 14.70
CA GLY A 267 22.41 -27.02 15.93
C GLY A 267 21.90 -28.46 16.07
N SER A 268 22.73 -29.37 16.59
CA SER A 268 22.46 -30.83 16.66
C SER A 268 21.21 -31.27 17.43
N LYS A 269 20.49 -30.33 18.06
CA LYS A 269 19.24 -30.57 18.81
C LYS A 269 17.98 -30.07 18.09
N LEU A 270 18.15 -29.46 16.93
CA LEU A 270 17.08 -28.96 16.08
C LEU A 270 16.94 -29.88 14.87
N ILE A 271 15.69 -30.26 14.58
CA ILE A 271 15.33 -31.07 13.43
C ILE A 271 14.66 -30.14 12.43
N ILE A 272 15.20 -30.12 11.23
CA ILE A 272 14.65 -29.39 10.10
C ILE A 272 13.85 -30.38 9.23
N GLU A 273 12.62 -30.02 8.90
CA GLU A 273 11.67 -30.82 8.11
C GLU A 273 11.05 -29.98 6.97
N ASP A 274 10.27 -30.63 6.11
CA ASP A 274 9.59 -30.00 4.97
C ASP A 274 10.53 -29.25 4.00
N ASN A 275 11.68 -29.87 3.67
CA ASN A 275 12.72 -29.27 2.83
C ASN A 275 13.19 -27.90 3.35
N GLY A 276 13.48 -27.82 4.65
CA GLY A 276 13.98 -26.61 5.28
C GLY A 276 12.93 -25.56 5.59
N LYS A 277 11.64 -25.90 5.57
CA LYS A 277 10.57 -24.93 5.88
C LYS A 277 10.18 -24.92 7.36
N THR A 278 10.36 -26.05 8.04
CA THR A 278 9.94 -26.22 9.43
C THR A 278 11.13 -26.63 10.28
N VAL A 279 11.30 -26.03 11.47
CA VAL A 279 12.32 -26.44 12.45
C VAL A 279 11.66 -26.67 13.81
N HIS A 280 11.99 -27.78 14.46
CA HIS A 280 11.53 -28.06 15.81
C HIS A 280 12.65 -28.68 16.66
N ALA A 281 12.57 -28.51 17.97
CA ALA A 281 13.55 -29.08 18.89
C ALA A 281 13.14 -30.51 19.29
N GLN A 282 14.10 -31.43 19.30
CA GLN A 282 13.85 -32.84 19.64
C GLN A 282 13.49 -33.06 21.13
N MET A 283 13.62 -32.02 21.97
CA MET A 283 13.20 -32.01 23.36
C MET A 283 12.88 -30.58 23.85
N VAL A 284 11.86 -30.46 24.71
CA VAL A 284 11.50 -29.20 25.40
C VAL A 284 12.68 -28.73 26.24
N LEU A 285 13.43 -27.74 25.75
CA LEU A 285 14.51 -27.13 26.51
C LEU A 285 13.91 -26.16 27.54
N VAL A 286 13.84 -26.62 28.79
CA VAL A 286 13.69 -25.76 29.96
C VAL A 286 14.99 -24.96 30.11
N HIS A 287 14.86 -23.64 29.91
CA HIS A 287 15.87 -22.59 30.07
C HIS A 287 17.03 -22.54 29.06
N THR A 288 17.10 -21.43 28.32
CA THR A 288 18.36 -21.01 27.69
C THR A 288 18.52 -19.48 27.73
N LYS A 289 19.62 -19.03 28.33
CA LYS A 289 20.22 -17.71 28.14
C LYS A 289 20.69 -17.58 26.69
N VAL A 290 20.40 -16.45 26.05
CA VAL A 290 21.00 -16.07 24.78
C VAL A 290 22.41 -15.54 25.05
N LEU A 291 23.41 -16.16 24.43
CA LEU A 291 24.77 -15.64 24.32
C LEU A 291 24.97 -15.24 22.85
N GLU A 292 25.17 -13.94 22.62
CA GLU A 292 25.65 -13.40 21.35
C GLU A 292 27.06 -13.92 21.07
N LEU A 293 27.32 -14.33 19.82
CA LEU A 293 28.66 -14.55 19.31
C LEU A 293 29.01 -13.42 18.33
N LYS A 294 30.21 -12.87 18.54
CA LYS A 294 30.86 -11.78 17.81
C LYS A 294 31.16 -12.11 16.35
#